data_AF-C5CF16-F1
#
_entry.id   AF-C5CF16-F1
#
_cell.length_a   1.000
_cell.length_b   1.000
_cell.length_c   1.000
_cell.angle_alpha   90.00
_cell.angle_beta   90.00
_cell.angle_gamma   90.00
#
_symmetry.space_group_name_H-M   'P 1'
#
loop_
_entity.id
_entity.type
_entity.pdbx_description
1 polymer ?
#
loop_
_entity_poly.entity_id
_entity_poly.type
_entity_poly.pdbx_seq_one_letter_code
_entity_poly.pdbx_strand_id
1 'polypeptide(L)'
;MQVDSNVNLKTKARSWELKPGTYAYIGSGMGGLTSRVKRHLIGGKKNHWHIDFLLPHAKVLGALLLPSNKREEDFWSVFVGEYSVEVVEGFGSSDRDTVTNLYRLKDEELEKMLTNILRKRREIDDCFHE
;
A
#
# COMPACT_ATOMS: atom_id res chain seq x y z
N MET A 1 -4.21 6.68 0.59
CA MET A 1 -5.67 6.62 0.35
C MET A 1 -6.36 7.22 1.56
N GLN A 2 -7.43 7.97 1.39
CA GLN A 2 -8.20 8.55 2.48
C GLN A 2 -9.50 7.74 2.65
N VAL A 3 -9.78 7.33 3.88
CA VAL A 3 -11.05 6.72 4.29
C VAL A 3 -11.77 7.71 5.20
N ASP A 4 -12.96 8.16 4.80
CA ASP A 4 -13.65 9.27 5.49
C ASP A 4 -14.60 8.81 6.61
N SER A 5 -15.00 7.54 6.61
CA SER A 5 -15.91 6.94 7.60
C SER A 5 -15.46 5.54 7.98
N ASN A 6 -16.04 4.94 9.03
CA ASN A 6 -15.78 3.52 9.30
C ASN A 6 -16.22 2.66 8.09
N VAL A 7 -15.42 1.66 7.73
CA VAL A 7 -15.67 0.78 6.58
C VAL A 7 -15.46 -0.67 7.01
N ASN A 8 -16.47 -1.51 6.76
CA ASN A 8 -16.36 -2.96 6.92
C ASN A 8 -16.08 -3.59 5.57
N LEU A 9 -14.83 -4.01 5.35
CA LEU A 9 -14.42 -4.72 4.15
C LEU A 9 -14.62 -6.22 4.33
N LYS A 10 -15.20 -6.87 3.33
CA LYS A 10 -15.43 -8.31 3.35
C LYS A 10 -15.06 -8.95 2.01
N THR A 11 -14.26 -10.01 2.10
CA THR A 11 -13.97 -10.92 1.00
C THR A 11 -14.64 -12.27 1.28
N LYS A 12 -14.40 -13.27 0.43
CA LYS A 12 -14.88 -14.63 0.69
C LYS A 12 -14.21 -15.28 1.92
N ALA A 13 -12.97 -14.91 2.22
CA ALA A 13 -12.16 -15.59 3.24
C ALA A 13 -11.84 -14.73 4.47
N ARG A 14 -11.93 -13.40 4.36
CA ARG A 14 -11.48 -12.45 5.39
C ARG A 14 -12.38 -11.22 5.48
N SER A 15 -12.41 -10.59 6.64
CA SER A 15 -13.05 -9.29 6.86
C SER A 15 -12.17 -8.37 7.69
N TRP A 16 -12.30 -7.06 7.47
CA TRP A 16 -11.57 -6.03 8.18
C TRP A 16 -12.49 -4.86 8.51
N GLU A 17 -12.33 -4.28 9.69
CA GLU A 17 -12.96 -3.03 10.06
C GLU A 17 -11.90 -1.93 9.98
N LEU A 18 -12.14 -0.93 9.13
CA LEU A 18 -11.25 0.20 8.94
C LEU A 18 -11.86 1.45 9.57
N LYS A 19 -11.06 2.15 10.37
CA LYS A 19 -11.41 3.45 10.94
C LYS A 19 -11.14 4.56 9.90
N PRO A 20 -11.78 5.74 10.04
CA PRO A 20 -11.38 6.90 9.26
C PRO A 20 -9.89 7.20 9.40
N GLY A 21 -9.26 7.64 8.31
CA GLY A 21 -7.86 8.04 8.31
C GLY A 21 -7.18 7.87 6.95
N THR A 22 -5.89 8.24 6.93
CA THR A 22 -5.03 8.01 5.78
C THR A 22 -4.40 6.63 5.83
N TYR A 23 -4.49 5.88 4.75
CA TYR A 23 -3.93 4.55 4.58
C TYR A 23 -2.86 4.49 3.49
N ALA A 24 -1.77 3.79 3.76
CA ALA A 24 -0.77 3.37 2.78
C ALA A 24 -0.96 1.89 2.44
N TYR A 25 -1.08 1.58 1.15
CA TYR A 25 -1.10 0.21 0.65
C TYR A 25 0.20 -0.09 -0.09
N ILE A 26 0.85 -1.19 0.26
CA ILE A 26 2.11 -1.66 -0.31
C ILE A 26 1.82 -2.91 -1.14
N GLY A 27 2.33 -2.97 -2.36
CA GLY A 27 1.99 -4.04 -3.29
C GLY A 27 3.02 -4.18 -4.41
N SER A 28 3.31 -5.41 -4.82
CA SER A 28 4.22 -5.65 -5.95
C SER A 28 3.62 -5.22 -7.28
N GLY A 29 4.41 -4.57 -8.13
CA GLY A 29 4.08 -4.33 -9.54
C GLY A 29 4.46 -5.46 -10.49
N MET A 30 4.70 -6.69 -9.98
CA MET A 30 5.20 -7.79 -10.81
C MET A 30 4.17 -8.16 -11.89
N GLY A 31 4.57 -8.03 -13.15
CA GLY A 31 3.66 -8.12 -14.32
C GLY A 31 3.29 -6.77 -14.95
N GLY A 32 3.82 -5.65 -14.41
CA GLY A 32 3.73 -4.32 -15.00
C GLY A 32 3.16 -3.30 -14.02
N LEU A 33 4.04 -2.48 -13.43
CA LEU A 33 3.70 -1.49 -12.40
C LEU A 33 2.62 -0.51 -12.89
N THR A 34 2.79 0.05 -14.09
CA THR A 34 1.82 0.96 -14.70
C THR A 34 0.47 0.30 -14.98
N SER A 35 0.46 -0.95 -15.43
CA SER A 35 -0.78 -1.70 -15.69
C SER A 35 -1.55 -1.94 -14.39
N ARG A 36 -0.85 -2.33 -13.33
CA ARG A 36 -1.44 -2.56 -12.01
C ARG A 36 -2.00 -1.27 -11.41
N VAL A 37 -1.24 -0.17 -11.46
CA VAL A 37 -1.73 1.15 -11.01
C VAL A 37 -2.95 1.59 -11.82
N LYS A 38 -2.89 1.54 -13.17
CA LYS A 38 -4.03 1.88 -14.03
C LYS A 38 -5.26 1.05 -13.68
N ARG A 39 -5.09 -0.26 -13.49
CA ARG A 39 -6.19 -1.14 -13.07
C ARG A 39 -6.77 -0.69 -11.74
N HIS A 40 -5.95 -0.31 -10.75
CA HIS A 40 -6.45 0.19 -9.46
C HIS A 40 -7.22 1.51 -9.59
N LEU A 41 -6.86 2.37 -10.52
CA LEU A 41 -7.53 3.66 -10.73
C LEU A 41 -8.82 3.56 -11.57
N ILE A 42 -8.99 2.49 -12.37
CA ILE A 42 -10.19 2.30 -13.20
C ILE A 42 -11.27 1.57 -12.37
N GLY A 43 -12.45 2.19 -12.25
CA GLY A 43 -13.63 1.62 -11.57
C GLY A 43 -14.38 0.56 -12.41
N GLY A 44 -15.42 -0.05 -11.84
CA GLY A 44 -16.34 -0.96 -12.57
C GLY A 44 -15.79 -2.35 -12.91
N LYS A 45 -14.64 -2.71 -12.35
CA LYS A 45 -13.95 -4.00 -12.56
C LYS A 45 -14.37 -5.05 -11.52
N LYS A 46 -14.19 -6.32 -11.85
CA LYS A 46 -14.27 -7.42 -10.87
C LYS A 46 -13.12 -7.31 -9.86
N ASN A 47 -13.45 -7.43 -8.58
CA ASN A 47 -12.47 -7.47 -7.50
C ASN A 47 -11.57 -8.70 -7.65
N HIS A 48 -10.25 -8.48 -7.64
CA HIS A 48 -9.25 -9.54 -7.73
C HIS A 48 -8.33 -9.50 -6.51
N TRP A 49 -7.85 -8.32 -6.11
CA TRP A 49 -6.98 -8.15 -4.95
C TRP A 49 -7.71 -7.51 -3.78
N HIS A 50 -7.21 -7.68 -2.56
CA HIS A 50 -7.79 -7.06 -1.37
C HIS A 50 -7.97 -5.54 -1.50
N ILE A 51 -7.02 -4.83 -2.13
CA ILE A 51 -7.13 -3.39 -2.40
C ILE A 51 -8.32 -3.03 -3.31
N ASP A 52 -8.78 -3.95 -4.19
CA ASP A 52 -9.97 -3.72 -5.02
C ASP A 52 -11.25 -3.63 -4.17
N PHE A 53 -11.29 -4.26 -2.99
CA PHE A 53 -12.40 -4.13 -2.06
C PHE A 53 -12.37 -2.80 -1.30
N LEU A 54 -11.19 -2.21 -1.08
CA LEU A 54 -11.05 -0.92 -0.40
C LEU A 54 -11.35 0.27 -1.32
N LEU A 55 -10.95 0.19 -2.60
CA LEU A 55 -11.05 1.31 -3.55
C LEU A 55 -12.44 1.98 -3.65
N PRO A 56 -13.58 1.25 -3.61
CA PRO A 56 -14.90 1.88 -3.61
C PRO A 56 -15.22 2.72 -2.37
N HIS A 57 -14.50 2.49 -1.26
CA HIS A 57 -14.74 3.12 0.04
C HIS A 57 -13.65 4.13 0.42
N ALA A 58 -12.73 4.43 -0.49
CA ALA A 58 -11.57 5.24 -0.20
C ALA A 58 -11.18 6.13 -1.38
N LYS A 59 -10.84 7.38 -1.08
CA LYS A 59 -10.28 8.31 -2.05
C LYS A 59 -8.81 8.00 -2.26
N VAL A 60 -8.41 7.77 -3.52
CA VAL A 60 -6.98 7.64 -3.84
C VAL A 60 -6.33 9.02 -3.77
N LEU A 61 -5.36 9.18 -2.85
CA LEU A 61 -4.59 10.41 -2.69
C LEU A 61 -3.42 10.50 -3.68
N GLY A 62 -2.88 9.36 -4.07
CA GLY A 62 -1.74 9.26 -4.98
C GLY A 62 -1.24 7.83 -5.06
N ALA A 63 -0.32 7.58 -5.99
CA ALA A 63 0.40 6.33 -6.13
C ALA A 63 1.89 6.65 -6.31
N LEU A 64 2.74 6.09 -5.44
CA LEU A 64 4.19 6.19 -5.56
C LEU A 64 4.71 4.93 -6.25
N LEU A 65 5.39 5.11 -7.37
CA LEU A 65 5.95 4.02 -8.18
C LEU A 65 7.43 3.91 -7.86
N LEU A 66 7.84 2.76 -7.31
CA LEU A 66 9.23 2.44 -6.98
C LEU A 66 9.71 1.30 -7.91
N PRO A 67 10.13 1.61 -9.16
CA PRO A 67 10.64 0.59 -10.06
C PRO A 67 11.95 0.02 -9.50
N SER A 68 12.08 -1.32 -9.53
CA SER A 68 13.29 -2.02 -9.14
C SER A 68 13.37 -3.35 -9.89
N ASN A 69 14.59 -3.79 -10.16
CA ASN A 69 14.87 -5.13 -10.69
C ASN A 69 14.84 -6.21 -9.60
N LYS A 70 14.75 -5.80 -8.33
CA LYS A 70 14.63 -6.69 -7.17
C LYS A 70 13.23 -6.61 -6.58
N ARG A 71 12.83 -7.68 -5.90
CA ARG A 71 11.60 -7.66 -5.09
C ARG A 71 11.91 -6.94 -3.77
N GLU A 72 11.35 -5.76 -3.58
CA GLU A 72 11.58 -4.92 -2.39
C GLU A 72 10.30 -4.68 -1.57
N GLU A 73 9.19 -5.33 -1.94
CA GLU A 73 7.88 -5.08 -1.31
C GLU A 73 7.91 -5.27 0.21
N ASP A 74 8.53 -6.35 0.69
CA ASP A 74 8.59 -6.66 2.12
C ASP A 74 9.42 -5.62 2.88
N PHE A 75 10.53 -5.15 2.29
CA PHE A 75 11.33 -4.05 2.82
C PHE A 75 10.51 -2.77 2.95
N TRP A 76 9.80 -2.38 1.89
CA TRP A 76 8.95 -1.18 1.90
C TRP A 76 7.75 -1.32 2.85
N SER A 77 7.22 -2.53 3.02
CA SER A 77 6.15 -2.83 3.98
C SER A 77 6.61 -2.59 5.41
N VAL A 78 7.78 -3.11 5.78
CA VAL A 78 8.38 -2.87 7.11
C VAL A 78 8.68 -1.38 7.30
N PHE A 79 9.32 -0.75 6.32
CA PHE A 79 9.68 0.66 6.37
C PHE A 79 8.46 1.58 6.57
N VAL A 80 7.38 1.34 5.83
CA VAL A 80 6.13 2.13 5.96
C VAL A 80 5.43 1.88 7.29
N GLY A 81 5.56 0.67 7.84
CA GLY A 81 5.02 0.32 9.15
C GLY A 81 5.47 1.25 10.27
N GLU A 82 6.67 1.82 10.21
CA GLU A 82 7.22 2.76 11.22
C GLU A 82 6.41 4.07 11.34
N TYR A 83 5.73 4.45 10.27
CA TYR A 83 4.91 5.67 10.17
C TYR A 83 3.43 5.41 10.51
N SER A 84 3.07 4.16 10.80
CA SER A 84 1.69 3.76 11.04
C SER A 84 1.27 3.90 12.50
N VAL A 85 -0.03 4.14 12.72
CA VAL A 85 -0.70 3.95 14.01
C VAL A 85 -1.37 2.58 14.11
N GLU A 86 -1.57 1.92 12.98
CA GLU A 86 -2.31 0.66 12.91
C GLU A 86 -1.86 -0.17 11.70
N VAL A 87 -1.71 -1.47 11.94
CA VAL A 87 -1.38 -2.51 10.97
C VAL A 87 -2.66 -3.31 10.72
N VAL A 88 -3.18 -3.30 9.49
CA VAL A 88 -4.43 -4.02 9.18
C VAL A 88 -4.12 -5.49 8.91
N GLU A 89 -4.01 -6.28 9.97
CA GLU A 89 -3.51 -7.66 9.90
C GLU A 89 -4.18 -8.51 8.81
N GLY A 90 -3.36 -9.24 8.05
CA GLY A 90 -3.83 -10.13 6.99
C GLY A 90 -4.31 -9.41 5.72
N PHE A 91 -4.32 -8.08 5.66
CA PHE A 91 -4.73 -7.38 4.44
C PHE A 91 -3.63 -7.47 3.39
N GLY A 92 -3.99 -7.90 2.18
CA GLY A 92 -3.08 -8.02 1.03
C GLY A 92 -1.92 -9.05 1.16
N SER A 93 -1.80 -9.78 2.27
CA SER A 93 -0.68 -10.68 2.55
C SER A 93 -0.91 -12.17 2.21
N SER A 94 -1.93 -12.51 1.42
CA SER A 94 -2.28 -13.92 1.17
C SER A 94 -1.20 -14.77 0.50
N ASP A 95 -0.29 -14.13 -0.23
CA ASP A 95 0.75 -14.82 -1.00
C ASP A 95 2.15 -14.69 -0.36
N ARG A 96 2.26 -14.16 0.87
CA ARG A 96 3.55 -13.81 1.53
C ARG A 96 3.52 -13.89 3.05
N ASP A 97 4.72 -13.92 3.64
CA ASP A 97 4.95 -13.91 5.09
C ASP A 97 4.83 -12.52 5.74
N THR A 98 4.55 -11.47 4.96
CA THR A 98 4.28 -10.13 5.50
C THR A 98 2.99 -10.13 6.31
N VAL A 99 2.99 -9.51 7.50
CA VAL A 99 1.79 -9.45 8.36
C VAL A 99 0.63 -8.72 7.68
N THR A 100 0.92 -7.65 6.95
CA THR A 100 -0.04 -6.88 6.16
C THR A 100 0.67 -6.13 5.04
N ASN A 101 -0.14 -5.66 4.10
CA ASN A 101 0.20 -4.70 3.08
C ASN A 101 -0.61 -3.39 3.21
N LEU A 102 -1.40 -3.21 4.27
CA LEU A 102 -2.23 -2.02 4.49
C LEU A 102 -2.00 -1.44 5.89
N TYR A 103 -1.65 -0.16 5.92
CA TYR A 103 -1.24 0.56 7.13
C TYR A 103 -2.06 1.83 7.28
N ARG A 104 -2.64 2.10 8.45
CA ARG A 104 -3.20 3.43 8.76
C ARG A 104 -2.09 4.31 9.29
N LEU A 105 -1.83 5.42 8.62
CA LEU A 105 -0.77 6.37 8.95
C LEU A 105 -1.14 7.24 10.14
N LYS A 106 -0.13 7.75 10.84
CA LYS A 106 -0.26 8.92 11.72
C LYS A 106 -0.58 10.13 10.83
N ASP A 107 -1.54 10.97 11.23
CA ASP A 107 -2.05 12.08 10.39
C ASP A 107 -0.94 13.03 9.90
N GLU A 108 0.09 13.25 10.72
CA GLU A 108 1.21 14.16 10.42
C GLU A 108 2.40 13.48 9.71
N GLU A 109 2.38 12.16 9.53
CA GLU A 109 3.56 11.42 9.04
C GLU A 109 3.52 11.15 7.52
N LEU A 110 2.45 11.52 6.81
CA LEU A 110 2.35 11.26 5.36
C LEU A 110 3.51 11.91 4.58
N GLU A 111 3.74 13.21 4.77
CA GLU A 111 4.79 13.94 4.04
C GLU A 111 6.19 13.45 4.39
N LYS A 112 6.42 13.18 5.68
CA LYS A 112 7.70 12.67 6.18
C LYS A 112 7.98 11.26 5.68
N MET A 113 6.97 10.38 5.69
CA MET A 113 7.05 9.05 5.10
C MET A 113 7.43 9.14 3.62
N LEU A 114 6.72 9.96 2.83
CA LEU A 114 7.01 10.13 1.40
C LEU A 114 8.43 10.64 1.15
N THR A 115 8.85 11.65 1.89
CA THR A 115 10.21 12.22 1.80
C THR A 115 11.28 11.18 2.12
N ASN A 116 11.06 10.38 3.16
CA ASN A 116 11.99 9.34 3.58
C ASN A 116 12.02 8.16 2.61
N ILE A 117 10.91 7.78 1.99
CA ILE A 117 10.88 6.79 0.92
C ILE A 117 11.75 7.26 -0.25
N LEU A 118 11.56 8.50 -0.70
CA LEU A 118 12.33 9.05 -1.83
C LEU A 118 13.82 9.16 -1.53
N ARG A 119 14.18 9.60 -0.32
CA ARG A 119 15.58 9.60 0.14
C ARG A 119 16.14 8.18 0.15
N LYS A 120 15.43 7.23 0.74
CA LYS A 120 15.91 5.85 0.85
C LYS A 120 16.04 5.16 -0.51
N ARG A 121 15.14 5.46 -1.45
CA ARG A 121 15.24 4.97 -2.83
C ARG A 121 16.51 5.47 -3.51
N ARG A 122 16.84 6.76 -3.38
CA ARG A 122 18.10 7.33 -3.91
C ARG A 122 19.33 6.62 -3.34
N GLU A 123 19.37 6.43 -2.01
CA GLU A 123 20.46 5.67 -1.38
C GLU A 123 20.60 4.26 -1.94
N ILE A 124 19.48 3.56 -2.16
CA ILE A 124 19.48 2.22 -2.75
C ILE A 124 20.01 2.25 -4.19
N ASP A 125 19.59 3.23 -5.01
CA ASP A 125 20.04 3.37 -6.40
C ASP A 125 21.53 3.72 -6.52
N ASP A 126 22.01 4.60 -5.64
CA ASP A 126 23.42 5.04 -5.61
C ASP A 126 24.35 3.89 -5.22
N CYS A 127 23.95 3.01 -4.30
CA CYS A 127 24.70 1.80 -3.95
C CYS A 127 24.86 0.78 -5.09
N PHE A 128 24.17 0.95 -6.23
CA PHE A 128 24.29 0.08 -7.40
C PHE A 128 25.10 0.70 -8.55
N HIS A 129 25.70 1.89 -8.34
CA HIS A 129 26.58 2.56 -9.30
C HIS A 129 28.08 2.47 -8.94
N GLU A 130 28.46 1.63 -7.97
CA GLU A 130 29.85 1.23 -7.67
C GLU A 130 30.16 -0.20 -8.14
#